data_AF-D8JS06-F1
#
_entry.id   AF-D8JS06-F1
#
_cell.length_a   1.000
_cell.length_b   1.000
_cell.length_c   1.000
_cell.angle_alpha   90.00
_cell.angle_beta   90.00
_cell.angle_gamma   90.00
#
_symmetry.space_group_name_H-M   'P 1'
#
loop_
_entity.id
_entity.type
_entity.pdbx_description
1 polymer ?
#
loop_
_entity_poly.entity_id
_entity_poly.type
_entity_poly.pdbx_seq_one_letter_code
_entity_poly.pdbx_strand_id
1 'polypeptide(L)'
;MNKENPHADPRIAKKFAGDRNWSFVAVGVLWALYAFVFYEVKDYVDQQVAWTLAIFGGLVLLFNTAAILAMVAHLSEERDEIYGLDLHYIDLAKKKSYS
;
A
#
# COMPACT_ATOMS: atom_id res chain seq x y z
N MET A 1 -1.75 22.36 21.39
CA MET A 1 -1.46 21.52 22.57
C MET A 1 -1.47 20.09 22.10
N ASN A 2 -0.28 19.55 21.82
CA ASN A 2 -0.10 18.19 21.31
C ASN A 2 -0.46 17.21 22.42
N LYS A 3 -1.64 16.59 22.34
CA LYS A 3 -1.99 15.50 23.25
C LYS A 3 -1.36 14.25 22.65
N GLU A 4 -0.14 13.94 23.07
CA GLU A 4 0.34 12.56 23.01
C GLU A 4 -0.73 11.71 23.70
N ASN A 5 -1.44 10.88 22.92
CA ASN A 5 -2.42 9.95 23.44
C ASN A 5 -1.61 8.75 23.98
N PRO A 6 -1.46 8.58 25.30
CA PRO A 6 -0.52 7.60 25.87
C PRO A 6 -0.96 6.14 25.67
N HIS A 7 -2.10 5.94 24.99
CA HIS A 7 -2.74 4.65 24.74
C HIS A 7 -3.30 4.60 23.30
N ALA A 8 -2.45 4.79 22.28
CA ALA A 8 -2.84 4.40 20.93
C ALA A 8 -3.25 2.91 20.95
N ASP A 9 -4.51 2.61 20.61
CA ASP A 9 -5.05 1.25 20.71
C ASP A 9 -4.20 0.30 19.84
N PRO A 10 -3.61 -0.77 20.41
CA PRO A 10 -2.75 -1.69 19.67
C PRO A 10 -3.45 -2.36 18.48
N ARG A 11 -4.79 -2.38 18.45
CA ARG A 11 -5.58 -2.86 17.31
C ARG A 11 -5.41 -1.96 16.07
N ILE A 12 -5.25 -0.66 16.24
CA ILE A 12 -5.02 0.31 15.14
C ILE A 12 -3.68 0.02 14.48
N ALA A 13 -2.62 -0.13 15.28
CA ALA A 13 -1.28 -0.47 14.76
C ALA A 13 -1.27 -1.80 14.00
N LYS A 14 -2.03 -2.81 14.47
CA LYS A 14 -2.16 -4.10 13.80
C LYS A 14 -2.89 -4.00 12.46
N LYS A 15 -3.99 -3.25 12.38
CA LYS A 15 -4.72 -3.01 11.11
C LYS A 15 -3.82 -2.28 10.11
N PHE A 16 -3.21 -1.17 10.53
CA PHE A 16 -2.30 -0.39 9.70
C PHE A 16 -1.11 -1.23 9.17
N ALA A 17 -0.50 -2.05 10.02
CA ALA A 17 0.59 -2.93 9.60
C ALA A 17 0.17 -3.96 8.54
N GLY A 18 -1.08 -4.45 8.61
CA GLY A 18 -1.65 -5.35 7.61
C GLY A 18 -1.80 -4.69 6.25
N ASP A 19 -2.45 -3.51 6.20
CA ASP A 19 -2.69 -2.76 4.96
C ASP A 19 -1.38 -2.33 4.31
N ARG A 20 -0.42 -1.90 5.13
CA ARG A 20 0.95 -1.57 4.68
C ARG A 20 1.64 -2.78 4.05
N ASN A 21 1.58 -3.94 4.70
CA ASN A 21 2.22 -5.15 4.17
C ASN A 21 1.58 -5.57 2.84
N TRP A 22 0.24 -5.54 2.74
CA TRP A 22 -0.46 -5.83 1.49
C TRP A 22 -0.10 -4.86 0.37
N SER A 23 0.07 -3.58 0.69
CA SER A 23 0.52 -2.57 -0.28
C SER A 23 1.90 -2.90 -0.85
N PHE A 24 2.85 -3.31 0.01
CA PHE A 24 4.18 -3.73 -0.46
C PHE A 24 4.15 -5.03 -1.25
N VAL A 25 3.32 -6.00 -0.85
CA VAL A 25 3.13 -7.25 -1.61
C VAL A 25 2.58 -6.95 -2.99
N ALA A 26 1.58 -6.07 -3.11
CA ALA A 26 1.00 -5.68 -4.39
C ALA A 26 2.05 -5.05 -5.33
N VAL A 27 2.90 -4.14 -4.83
CA VAL A 27 4.01 -3.58 -5.59
C VAL A 27 5.01 -4.66 -6.01
N GLY A 28 5.38 -5.56 -5.10
CA GLY A 28 6.29 -6.67 -5.40
C GLY A 28 5.75 -7.58 -6.51
N VAL A 29 4.46 -7.93 -6.46
CA VAL A 29 3.79 -8.72 -7.50
C VAL A 29 3.77 -7.96 -8.83
N LEU A 30 3.49 -6.65 -8.82
CA LEU A 30 3.51 -5.84 -10.03
C LEU A 30 4.89 -5.83 -10.70
N TRP A 31 5.97 -5.65 -9.91
CA TRP A 31 7.33 -5.75 -10.40
C TRP A 31 7.64 -7.12 -11.02
N ALA A 32 7.23 -8.20 -10.34
CA ALA A 32 7.44 -9.56 -10.83
C ALA A 32 6.70 -9.82 -12.15
N LEU A 33 5.45 -9.36 -12.28
CA LEU A 33 4.67 -9.51 -13.50
C LEU A 33 5.29 -8.72 -14.67
N TYR A 34 5.70 -7.47 -14.45
CA TYR A 34 6.36 -6.68 -15.49
C TYR A 34 7.69 -7.30 -15.92
N ALA A 35 8.51 -7.74 -14.96
CA ALA A 35 9.79 -8.37 -15.26
C ALA A 35 9.60 -9.67 -16.04
N PHE A 36 8.61 -10.48 -15.66
CA PHE A 36 8.24 -11.70 -16.38
C PHE A 36 7.80 -11.41 -17.81
N VAL A 37 6.85 -10.49 -18.00
CA VAL A 37 6.37 -10.12 -19.35
C VAL A 37 7.50 -9.56 -20.20
N PHE A 38 8.36 -8.70 -19.64
CA PHE A 38 9.52 -8.17 -20.36
C PHE A 38 10.50 -9.28 -20.75
N TYR A 39 10.78 -10.22 -19.85
CA TYR A 39 11.66 -11.36 -20.11
C TYR A 39 11.14 -12.25 -21.24
N GLU A 40 9.83 -12.49 -21.30
CA GLU A 40 9.21 -13.26 -22.37
C GLU A 40 9.21 -12.50 -23.70
N VAL A 41 8.94 -11.18 -23.70
CA VAL A 41 8.75 -10.41 -24.94
C VAL A 41 10.07 -9.94 -25.56
N LYS A 42 11.13 -9.72 -24.78
CA LYS A 42 12.37 -9.05 -25.25
C LYS A 42 13.02 -9.68 -26.48
N ASP A 43 12.87 -11.00 -26.68
CA ASP A 43 13.53 -11.73 -27.78
C ASP A 43 12.69 -11.74 -29.07
N TYR A 44 11.44 -11.26 -28.99
CA TYR A 44 10.52 -11.16 -30.13
C TYR A 44 10.43 -9.75 -30.72
N VAL A 45 11.17 -8.79 -30.17
CA VAL A 45 11.13 -7.38 -30.58
C VAL A 45 12.52 -6.87 -30.94
N ASP A 46 12.57 -5.83 -31.77
CA ASP A 46 13.84 -5.17 -32.09
C ASP A 46 14.49 -4.55 -30.85
N GLN A 47 15.81 -4.42 -30.87
CA GLN A 47 16.59 -3.90 -29.74
C GLN A 47 16.13 -2.51 -29.28
N GLN A 48 15.76 -1.62 -30.22
CA GLN A 48 15.27 -0.29 -29.90
C GLN A 48 13.91 -0.34 -29.18
N VAL A 49 13.05 -1.27 -29.57
CA VAL A 49 11.75 -1.50 -28.94
C VAL A 49 11.96 -2.10 -27.54
N ALA A 50 12.87 -3.06 -27.39
CA ALA A 50 13.22 -3.63 -26.09
C ALA A 50 13.71 -2.56 -25.11
N TRP A 51 14.59 -1.65 -25.54
CA TRP A 51 15.04 -0.52 -24.70
C TRP A 51 13.91 0.43 -24.33
N THR A 52 13.02 0.71 -25.27
CA THR A 52 11.83 1.55 -25.02
C THR A 52 10.93 0.91 -23.96
N LEU A 53 10.64 -0.38 -24.10
CA LEU A 53 9.86 -1.15 -23.11
C LEU A 53 10.54 -1.17 -21.74
N ALA A 54 11.86 -1.36 -21.70
CA ALA A 54 12.61 -1.39 -20.44
C ALA A 54 12.56 -0.03 -19.72
N ILE A 55 12.80 1.07 -20.44
CA ILE A 55 12.83 2.41 -19.85
C ILE A 55 11.44 2.84 -19.40
N PHE A 56 10.45 2.81 -20.30
CA PHE A 56 9.11 3.29 -19.97
C PHE A 56 8.37 2.34 -19.03
N GLY A 57 8.54 1.02 -19.19
CA GLY A 57 8.04 0.04 -18.23
C GLY A 57 8.66 0.23 -16.85
N GLY A 58 9.98 0.47 -16.79
CA GLY A 58 10.67 0.82 -15.55
C GLY A 58 10.13 2.09 -14.90
N LEU A 59 9.87 3.14 -15.68
CA LEU A 59 9.27 4.38 -15.17
C LEU A 59 7.88 4.14 -14.58
N VAL A 60 7.04 3.33 -15.22
CA VAL A 60 5.72 2.96 -14.69
C VAL A 60 5.87 2.27 -13.33
N LEU A 61 6.78 1.31 -13.21
CA LEU A 61 7.04 0.62 -11.95
C LEU A 61 7.56 1.57 -10.86
N LEU A 62 8.48 2.47 -11.19
CA LEU A 62 9.03 3.45 -10.26
C LEU A 62 7.96 4.41 -9.75
N PHE A 63 7.16 5.00 -10.64
CA PHE A 63 6.11 5.92 -10.24
C PHE A 63 4.99 5.23 -9.46
N ASN A 64 4.63 4.00 -9.82
CA ASN A 64 3.65 3.23 -9.06
C ASN A 64 4.16 2.90 -7.65
N THR A 65 5.44 2.54 -7.53
CA THR A 65 6.09 2.30 -6.23
C THR A 65 6.11 3.58 -5.39
N ALA A 66 6.48 4.72 -5.98
CA ALA A 66 6.50 6.01 -5.30
C ALA A 66 5.09 6.44 -4.82
N ALA A 67 4.06 6.22 -5.63
CA ALA A 67 2.68 6.51 -5.27
C ALA A 67 2.21 5.67 -4.07
N ILE A 68 2.51 4.37 -4.05
CA ILE A 68 2.19 3.49 -2.92
C ILE A 68 2.97 3.91 -1.67
N LEU A 69 4.25 4.27 -1.79
CA LEU A 69 5.04 4.77 -0.67
C LEU A 69 4.45 6.06 -0.09
N ALA A 70 4.07 7.00 -0.96
CA ALA A 70 3.43 8.25 -0.55
C ALA A 70 2.08 7.99 0.14
N MET A 71 1.26 7.08 -0.40
CA MET A 71 0.00 6.67 0.20
C MET A 71 0.23 6.08 1.60
N VAL A 72 1.16 5.14 1.75
CA VAL A 72 1.47 4.52 3.05
C VAL A 72 2.02 5.54 4.06
N ALA A 73 2.86 6.47 3.61
CA ALA A 73 3.40 7.53 4.47
C ALA A 73 2.28 8.45 4.97
N HIS A 74 1.42 8.92 4.08
CA HIS A 74 0.28 9.76 4.43
C HIS A 74 -0.72 9.03 5.35
N LEU A 75 -1.03 7.77 5.04
CA LEU A 75 -1.90 6.95 5.87
C LEU A 75 -1.30 6.73 7.28
N SER A 76 0.03 6.75 7.42
CA SER A 76 0.69 6.63 8.71
C SER A 76 0.52 7.85 9.61
N GLU A 77 0.34 9.04 9.02
CA GLU A 77 0.11 10.30 9.71
C GLU A 77 -1.35 10.42 10.18
N GLU A 78 -2.29 9.92 9.39
CA GLU A 78 -3.74 10.03 9.67
C GLU A 78 -4.37 8.78 10.32
N ARG A 79 -3.58 7.72 10.56
CA ARG A 79 -4.09 6.41 11.01
C ARG A 79 -4.90 6.48 12.31
N ASP A 80 -4.48 7.30 13.27
CA ASP A 80 -5.08 7.29 14.61
C ASP A 80 -6.49 7.88 14.59
N GLU A 81 -6.77 8.79 13.65
CA GLU A 81 -8.11 9.35 13.42
C GLU A 81 -9.01 8.38 12.64
N ILE A 82 -8.52 7.88 11.49
CA ILE A 82 -9.29 7.00 10.60
C ILE A 82 -9.67 5.69 11.30
N TYR A 83 -8.68 4.98 11.84
CA TYR A 83 -8.94 3.68 12.47
C TYR A 83 -9.52 3.82 13.88
N GLY A 84 -9.30 4.95 14.57
CA GLY A 84 -9.94 5.24 15.85
C GLY A 84 -11.46 5.37 15.70
N LEU A 85 -11.91 6.09 14.67
CA LEU A 85 -13.34 6.24 14.36
C LEU A 85 -13.99 4.91 13.96
N ASP A 86 -13.34 4.11 13.11
CA ASP A 86 -13.81 2.76 12.72
C ASP A 86 -14.01 1.85 13.94
N LEU A 87 -13.02 1.85 14.85
CA LEU A 87 -13.06 1.03 16.06
C LEU A 87 -14.17 1.45 17.02
N HIS A 88 -14.40 2.77 17.16
CA HIS A 88 -15.50 3.31 17.94
C HIS A 88 -16.86 2.83 17.41
N TYR A 89 -17.10 2.85 16.10
CA TYR A 89 -18.34 2.35 15.52
C TYR A 89 -18.51 0.83 15.66
N ILE A 90 -17.43 0.05 15.54
CA ILE A 90 -17.46 -1.40 15.80
C ILE A 90 -17.84 -1.68 17.26
N ASP A 91 -17.26 -0.95 18.21
CA ASP A 91 -17.53 -1.12 19.63
C ASP A 91 -18.97 -0.70 19.99
N LEU A 92 -19.50 0.36 19.36
CA LEU A 92 -20.91 0.76 19.46
C LEU A 92 -21.86 -0.30 18.90
N ALA A 93 -21.56 -0.87 17.72
CA ALA A 93 -22.37 -1.91 17.12
C ALA A 93 -22.44 -3.16 17.99
N LYS A 94 -21.31 -3.57 18.59
CA LYS A 94 -21.29 -4.66 19.57
C LYS A 94 -22.15 -4.34 20.79
N LYS A 95 -22.01 -3.15 21.38
CA LYS A 95 -22.79 -2.75 22.56
C LYS A 95 -24.30 -2.78 22.30
N LYS A 96 -24.75 -2.33 21.12
CA LYS A 96 -26.16 -2.37 20.72
C LYS A 96 -26.70 -3.81 20.59
N SER A 97 -25.85 -4.76 20.18
CA SER A 97 -26.26 -6.16 20.02
C SER A 97 -26.46 -6.93 21.33
N TYR A 98 -25.98 -6.39 22.47
CA TYR A 98 -26.15 -6.99 23.80
C TYR A 98 -27.20 -6.26 24.67
N SER A 99 -27.89 -5.26 24.11
CA SER A 99 -29.01 -4.52 24.71
C SER A 99 -30.34 -4.99 24.13
#